data_AF-A0A1Y0H4N9-F1
#
_entry.id   AF-A0A1Y0H4N9-F1
#
_cell.length_a   1.000
_cell.length_b   1.000
_cell.length_c   1.000
_cell.angle_alpha   90.00
_cell.angle_beta   90.00
_cell.angle_gamma   90.00
#
_symmetry.space_group_name_H-M   'P 1'
#
loop_
_entity.id
_entity.type
_entity.pdbx_description
1 polymer ?
#
loop_
_entity_poly.entity_id
_entity_poly.type
_entity_poly.pdbx_seq_one_letter_code
_entity_poly.pdbx_strand_id
1 'polypeptide(L)'
;MASLVNPFSETTSFVYDTLGRVGQKSLANGTSEHYAYDTRSRLTQVQLKQGATVLRTTGYAWDNADQITSQTINGVTTNYGYDLAGQLTSEVRTGYNVAYTYDANGNRLSKTVNGVAESYTYDLADKMLTAGPRATPTMPRGGR
;
A
#
# COMPACT_ATOMS: atom_id res chain seq x y z
N MET A 1 21.87 21.28 -1.86
CA MET A 1 21.49 20.52 -3.08
C MET A 1 22.50 19.39 -3.25
N ALA A 2 22.05 18.18 -3.55
CA ALA A 2 22.93 17.04 -3.84
C ALA A 2 22.63 16.51 -5.25
N SER A 3 23.62 15.93 -5.93
CA SER A 3 23.43 15.33 -7.26
C SER A 3 24.23 14.04 -7.41
N LEU A 4 23.63 13.06 -8.08
CA LEU A 4 24.25 11.80 -8.49
C LEU A 4 24.34 11.77 -10.01
N VAL A 5 25.52 11.48 -10.54
CA VAL A 5 25.74 11.29 -11.98
C VAL A 5 26.02 9.83 -12.22
N ASN A 6 25.29 9.20 -13.13
CA ASN A 6 25.55 7.81 -13.51
C ASN A 6 26.62 7.72 -14.62
N PRO A 7 27.11 6.51 -14.96
CA PRO A 7 28.13 6.34 -16.01
C PRO A 7 27.71 6.81 -17.41
N PHE A 8 26.42 7.05 -17.65
CA PHE A 8 25.88 7.59 -18.89
C PHE A 8 25.77 9.12 -18.89
N SER A 9 26.39 9.79 -17.90
CA SER A 9 26.32 11.25 -17.68
C SER A 9 24.91 11.77 -17.40
N GLU A 10 23.98 10.89 -17.02
CA GLU A 10 22.65 11.27 -16.59
C GLU A 10 22.72 11.76 -15.14
N THR A 11 22.14 12.94 -14.87
CA THR A 11 22.17 13.55 -13.54
C THR A 11 20.82 13.43 -12.86
N THR A 12 20.82 12.93 -11.62
CA THR A 12 19.68 13.00 -10.69
C THR A 12 20.03 13.97 -9.56
N SER A 13 19.17 14.94 -9.26
CA SER A 13 19.42 15.93 -8.20
C SER A 13 18.36 15.93 -7.12
N PHE A 14 18.75 16.32 -5.91
CA PHE A 14 17.91 16.34 -4.72
C PHE A 14 17.96 17.70 -4.04
N VAL A 15 16.78 18.19 -3.68
CA VAL A 15 16.58 19.36 -2.82
C VAL A 15 16.00 18.85 -1.50
N TYR A 16 16.62 19.26 -0.39
CA TYR A 16 16.20 18.88 0.95
C TYR A 16 15.53 20.05 1.64
N ASP A 17 14.55 19.75 2.49
CA ASP A 17 13.96 20.73 3.40
C ASP A 17 14.87 21.01 4.61
N THR A 18 14.40 21.87 5.53
CA THR A 18 15.15 22.25 6.73
C THR A 18 15.37 21.12 7.73
N LEU A 19 14.59 20.03 7.63
CA LEU A 19 14.73 18.82 8.44
C LEU A 19 15.58 17.75 7.75
N GLY A 20 16.16 18.06 6.58
CA GLY A 20 17.00 17.13 5.82
C GLY A 20 16.20 16.07 5.04
N ARG A 21 14.89 16.24 4.86
CA ARG A 21 14.04 15.33 4.08
C ARG A 21 14.01 15.78 2.63
N VAL A 22 13.86 14.85 1.68
CA VAL A 22 13.85 15.18 0.25
C VAL A 22 12.55 15.92 -0.10
N GLY A 23 12.62 17.22 -0.41
CA GLY A 23 11.48 17.98 -0.92
C GLY A 23 11.29 17.81 -2.43
N GLN A 24 12.38 17.63 -3.17
CA GLN A 24 12.33 17.41 -4.62
C GLN A 24 13.44 16.47 -5.08
N LYS A 25 13.11 15.60 -6.03
CA LYS A 25 14.04 14.78 -6.80
C LYS A 25 13.84 15.02 -8.28
N SER A 26 14.87 15.50 -8.98
CA SER A 26 14.83 15.72 -10.42
C SER A 26 15.58 14.60 -11.13
N LEU A 27 14.94 13.98 -12.11
CA LEU A 27 15.45 12.85 -12.89
C LEU A 27 16.05 13.35 -14.21
N ALA A 28 16.97 12.58 -14.77
CA ALA A 28 17.66 12.95 -16.01
C ALA A 28 16.75 13.04 -17.24
N ASN A 29 15.61 12.34 -17.22
CA ASN A 29 14.59 12.41 -18.27
C ASN A 29 13.74 13.70 -18.24
N GLY A 30 14.10 14.69 -17.42
CA GLY A 30 13.42 15.98 -17.29
C GLY A 30 12.16 15.94 -16.43
N THR A 31 11.82 14.79 -15.84
CA THR A 31 10.74 14.70 -14.84
C THR A 31 11.27 15.00 -13.44
N SER A 32 10.37 15.39 -12.53
CA SER A 32 10.69 15.60 -11.13
C SER A 32 9.60 15.07 -10.22
N GLU A 33 10.01 14.53 -9.08
CA GLU A 33 9.15 14.11 -7.98
C GLU A 33 9.22 15.18 -6.88
N HIS A 34 8.07 15.67 -6.43
CA HIS A 34 7.94 16.67 -5.36
C HIS A 34 7.23 16.02 -4.19
N TYR A 35 7.82 16.11 -2.99
CA TYR A 35 7.36 15.40 -1.80
C TYR A 35 6.85 16.39 -0.77
N ALA A 36 5.70 16.07 -0.16
CA ALA A 36 5.18 16.78 0.99
C ALA A 36 5.10 15.84 2.19
N TYR A 37 5.30 16.39 3.39
CA TYR A 37 5.34 15.62 4.63
C TYR A 37 4.46 16.27 5.69
N ASP A 38 3.98 15.47 6.64
CA ASP A 38 3.36 15.97 7.87
C ASP A 38 4.40 16.38 8.93
N THR A 39 3.91 16.81 10.09
CA THR A 39 4.72 17.23 11.25
C THR A 39 5.49 16.08 11.90
N ARG A 40 5.08 14.82 11.65
CA ARG A 40 5.78 13.60 12.08
C ARG A 40 6.77 13.10 11.03
N SER A 41 7.01 13.87 9.96
CA SER A 41 7.89 13.50 8.85
C SER A 41 7.43 12.30 8.02
N ARG A 42 6.12 12.06 7.98
CA ARG A 42 5.52 11.04 7.14
C ARG A 42 5.09 11.64 5.82
N LEU A 43 5.29 10.91 4.74
CA LEU A 43 4.99 11.35 3.38
C LEU A 43 3.47 11.49 3.20
N THR A 44 2.99 12.69 2.87
CA THR A 44 1.56 12.95 2.63
C THR A 44 1.23 13.13 1.16
N GLN A 45 2.21 13.50 0.33
CA GLN A 45 2.01 13.65 -1.11
C GLN A 45 3.29 13.42 -1.91
N VAL A 46 3.12 12.84 -3.10
CA VAL A 46 4.11 12.85 -4.18
C VAL A 46 3.46 13.39 -5.46
N GLN A 47 4.08 14.39 -6.07
CA GLN A 47 3.72 14.84 -7.41
C GLN A 47 4.83 14.47 -8.39
N LEU A 48 4.50 13.72 -9.44
CA LEU A 48 5.35 13.55 -10.60
C LEU A 48 5.04 14.68 -11.59
N LYS A 49 6.05 15.44 -11.99
CA LYS A 49 5.90 16.61 -12.87
C LYS A 49 6.87 16.54 -14.05
N GLN A 50 6.48 17.14 -15.16
CA GLN A 50 7.36 17.47 -16.27
C GLN A 50 7.24 18.98 -16.50
N GLY A 51 8.29 19.72 -16.14
CA GLY A 51 8.21 21.18 -16.04
C GLY A 51 7.10 21.63 -15.09
N ALA A 52 6.20 22.49 -15.56
CA ALA A 52 5.05 22.98 -14.78
C ALA A 52 3.88 21.97 -14.71
N THR A 53 3.85 20.99 -15.61
CA THR A 53 2.73 20.03 -15.73
C THR A 53 2.82 18.93 -14.69
N VAL A 54 1.73 18.69 -13.97
CA VAL A 54 1.60 17.53 -13.07
C VAL A 54 1.13 16.32 -13.88
N LEU A 55 1.95 15.27 -13.93
CA LEU A 55 1.64 14.02 -14.60
C LEU A 55 0.87 13.05 -13.69
N ARG A 56 1.18 13.06 -12.39
CA ARG A 56 0.53 12.21 -11.39
C ARG A 56 0.60 12.85 -10.02
N THR A 57 -0.48 12.75 -9.25
CA THR A 57 -0.50 13.08 -7.82
C THR A 57 -0.87 11.84 -7.04
N THR A 58 -0.06 11.51 -6.04
CA THR A 58 -0.33 10.45 -5.06
C THR A 58 -0.40 11.07 -3.67
N GLY A 59 -1.52 10.91 -2.97
CA GLY A 59 -1.71 11.35 -1.59
C GLY A 59 -1.76 10.17 -0.62
N TYR A 60 -1.37 10.40 0.63
CA TYR A 60 -1.38 9.41 1.70
C TYR A 60 -1.97 10.00 2.98
N ALA A 61 -2.84 9.23 3.65
CA ALA A 61 -3.28 9.49 5.01
C ALA A 61 -2.73 8.42 5.95
N TRP A 62 -2.52 8.78 7.21
CA TRP A 62 -1.87 7.95 8.21
C TRP A 62 -2.67 7.91 9.51
N ASP A 63 -2.64 6.79 10.22
CA ASP A 63 -3.14 6.70 11.60
C ASP A 63 -2.05 7.09 12.63
N ASN A 64 -2.35 6.91 13.92
CA ASN A 64 -1.39 7.20 15.00
C ASN A 64 -0.34 6.09 15.20
N ALA A 65 -0.53 4.92 14.61
CA ALA A 65 0.40 3.81 14.61
C ALA A 65 1.37 3.86 13.41
N ASP A 66 1.39 4.98 12.68
CA ASP A 66 2.21 5.21 11.49
C ASP A 66 1.90 4.22 10.35
N GLN A 67 0.64 3.79 10.23
CA GLN A 67 0.12 2.98 9.13
C GLN A 67 -0.64 3.86 8.13
N ILE A 68 -0.55 3.55 6.84
CA ILE A 68 -1.27 4.28 5.77
C ILE A 68 -2.73 3.86 5.79
N THR A 69 -3.64 4.76 6.15
CA THR A 69 -5.09 4.49 6.17
C THR A 69 -5.77 4.78 4.85
N SER A 70 -5.17 5.62 4.00
CA SER A 70 -5.65 5.80 2.64
C SER A 70 -4.53 6.21 1.68
N GLN A 71 -4.70 5.82 0.42
CA GLN A 71 -3.89 6.26 -0.70
C GLN A 71 -4.80 6.79 -1.80
N THR A 72 -4.54 8.00 -2.29
CA THR A 72 -5.26 8.58 -3.41
C THR A 72 -4.33 8.76 -4.60
N ILE A 73 -4.58 8.05 -5.70
CA ILE A 73 -3.83 8.20 -6.96
C ILE A 73 -4.75 8.82 -7.99
N ASN A 74 -4.40 10.02 -8.47
CA ASN A 74 -5.16 10.73 -9.51
C ASN A 74 -6.67 10.81 -9.22
N GLY A 75 -7.03 11.06 -7.95
CA GLY A 75 -8.41 11.18 -7.48
C GLY A 75 -9.10 9.85 -7.08
N VAL A 76 -8.51 8.70 -7.40
CA VAL A 76 -9.02 7.39 -6.95
C VAL A 76 -8.44 7.07 -5.59
N THR A 77 -9.30 6.94 -4.58
CA THR A 77 -8.90 6.66 -3.20
C THR A 77 -9.11 5.20 -2.85
N THR A 78 -8.08 4.57 -2.32
CA THR A 78 -8.12 3.27 -1.66
C THR A 78 -7.94 3.48 -0.17
N ASN A 79 -8.85 2.94 0.64
CA ASN A 79 -8.77 2.94 2.09
C ASN A 79 -8.26 1.60 2.60
N TYR A 80 -7.49 1.62 3.68
CA TYR A 80 -6.86 0.46 4.28
C TYR A 80 -7.31 0.32 5.73
N GLY A 81 -7.67 -0.91 6.10
CA GLY A 81 -7.96 -1.28 7.49
C GLY A 81 -6.90 -2.22 8.03
N TYR A 82 -6.64 -2.12 9.34
CA TYR A 82 -5.65 -2.93 10.03
C TYR A 82 -6.24 -3.54 11.31
N ASP A 83 -5.73 -4.68 11.72
CA ASP A 83 -5.99 -5.22 13.05
C ASP A 83 -5.02 -4.64 14.10
N LEU A 84 -5.17 -5.08 15.36
CA LEU A 84 -4.33 -4.62 16.47
C LEU A 84 -2.86 -5.08 16.37
N ALA A 85 -2.57 -6.09 15.55
CA ALA A 85 -1.21 -6.55 15.26
C ALA A 85 -0.60 -5.78 14.07
N GLY A 86 -1.31 -4.83 13.49
CA GLY A 86 -0.86 -4.05 12.33
C GLY A 86 -0.99 -4.79 11.00
N GLN A 87 -1.76 -5.88 10.95
CA GLN A 87 -1.96 -6.66 9.75
C GLN A 87 -3.08 -6.05 8.92
N LEU A 88 -2.88 -5.96 7.60
CA LEU A 88 -3.86 -5.41 6.67
C LEU A 88 -5.11 -6.31 6.61
N THR A 89 -6.25 -5.81 7.06
CA THR A 89 -7.54 -6.51 7.07
C THR A 89 -8.47 -6.10 5.94
N SER A 90 -8.30 -4.91 5.36
CA SER A 90 -9.12 -4.48 4.23
C SER A 90 -8.43 -3.52 3.26
N GLU A 91 -8.83 -3.60 2.00
CA GLU A 91 -8.49 -2.64 0.94
C GLU A 91 -9.79 -2.27 0.19
N VAL A 92 -10.20 -1.01 0.25
CA VAL A 92 -11.51 -0.58 -0.25
C VAL A 92 -11.38 0.63 -1.16
N ARG A 93 -11.82 0.48 -2.42
CA ARG A 93 -12.06 1.57 -3.37
C ARG A 93 -13.29 1.26 -4.22
N THR A 94 -13.78 2.24 -4.97
CA THR A 94 -14.94 2.05 -5.86
C THR A 94 -14.73 0.85 -6.79
N GLY A 95 -15.64 -0.13 -6.73
CA GLY A 95 -15.59 -1.36 -7.55
C GLY A 95 -14.56 -2.41 -7.11
N TYR A 96 -13.85 -2.19 -5.99
CA TYR A 96 -12.83 -3.11 -5.51
C TYR A 96 -12.76 -3.13 -3.99
N ASN A 97 -13.17 -4.25 -3.40
CA ASN A 97 -13.19 -4.49 -1.97
C ASN A 97 -12.46 -5.79 -1.68
N VAL A 98 -11.45 -5.71 -0.82
CA VAL A 98 -10.71 -6.87 -0.35
C VAL A 98 -10.82 -6.95 1.16
N ALA A 99 -11.03 -8.15 1.67
CA ALA A 99 -10.95 -8.46 3.10
C ALA A 99 -9.97 -9.61 3.33
N TYR A 100 -9.22 -9.53 4.43
CA TYR A 100 -8.26 -10.54 4.85
C TYR A 100 -8.53 -10.98 6.29
N THR A 101 -8.21 -12.23 6.59
CA THR A 101 -8.19 -12.74 7.97
C THR A 101 -6.89 -13.48 8.23
N TYR A 102 -6.50 -13.54 9.50
CA TYR A 102 -5.24 -14.13 9.94
C TYR A 102 -5.47 -15.06 11.13
N ASP A 103 -4.57 -16.03 11.32
CA ASP A 103 -4.46 -16.77 12.56
C ASP A 103 -3.62 -15.99 13.60
N ALA A 104 -3.42 -16.60 14.78
CA ALA A 104 -2.66 -15.98 15.86
C ALA A 104 -1.16 -15.82 15.57
N ASN A 105 -0.62 -16.60 14.62
CA ASN A 105 0.77 -16.51 14.18
C ASN A 105 0.96 -15.48 13.05
N GLY A 106 -0.14 -14.91 12.54
CA GLY A 106 -0.14 -13.95 11.45
C GLY A 106 -0.19 -14.59 10.06
N ASN A 107 -0.47 -15.90 9.97
CA ASN A 107 -0.70 -16.53 8.68
C ASN A 107 -2.08 -16.14 8.16
N ARG A 108 -2.15 -15.73 6.89
CA ARG A 108 -3.40 -15.32 6.26
C ARG A 108 -4.31 -16.52 6.07
N LEU A 109 -5.46 -16.57 6.74
CA LEU A 109 -6.45 -17.64 6.61
C LEU A 109 -7.38 -17.43 5.41
N SER A 110 -7.68 -16.18 5.04
CA SER A 110 -8.55 -15.90 3.91
C SER A 110 -8.22 -14.61 3.18
N LYS A 111 -8.63 -14.57 1.91
CA LYS A 111 -8.67 -13.37 1.08
C LYS A 111 -9.99 -13.36 0.33
N THR A 112 -10.80 -12.32 0.52
CA THR A 112 -12.07 -12.17 -0.19
C THR A 112 -12.02 -10.95 -1.07
N VAL A 113 -12.10 -11.12 -2.39
CA VAL A 113 -12.10 -10.03 -3.38
C VAL A 113 -13.48 -9.92 -3.98
N ASN A 114 -14.17 -8.80 -3.76
CA ASN A 114 -15.51 -8.55 -4.28
C ASN A 114 -16.50 -9.72 -4.02
N GLY A 115 -16.43 -10.31 -2.82
CA GLY A 115 -17.26 -11.44 -2.41
C GLY A 115 -16.75 -12.83 -2.81
N VAL A 116 -15.71 -12.93 -3.66
CA VAL A 116 -15.08 -14.20 -4.02
C VAL A 116 -13.98 -14.51 -3.01
N ALA A 117 -14.19 -15.56 -2.21
CA ALA A 117 -13.30 -15.94 -1.12
C ALA A 117 -12.34 -17.06 -1.52
N GLU A 118 -11.07 -16.84 -1.22
CA GLU A 118 -10.01 -17.84 -1.15
C GLU A 118 -9.68 -18.14 0.32
N SER A 119 -9.30 -19.37 0.61
CA SER A 119 -8.86 -19.80 1.93
C SER A 119 -7.49 -20.47 1.84
N TYR A 120 -6.72 -20.31 2.91
CA TYR A 120 -5.39 -20.88 3.04
C TYR A 120 -5.30 -21.65 4.35
N THR A 121 -4.56 -22.76 4.33
CA THR A 121 -4.30 -23.57 5.53
C THR A 121 -2.81 -23.79 5.69
N TYR A 122 -2.38 -24.03 6.92
CA TYR A 122 -0.98 -24.13 7.30
C TYR A 122 -0.77 -25.34 8.21
N ASP A 123 0.44 -25.91 8.19
CA ASP A 123 0.86 -26.88 9.19
C ASP A 123 1.33 -26.18 10.49
N LEU A 124 1.71 -26.98 11.50
CA LEU A 124 2.19 -26.47 12.79
C LEU A 124 3.53 -25.72 12.71
N ALA A 125 4.22 -25.77 11.57
CA ALA A 125 5.45 -25.05 11.31
C ALA A 125 5.21 -23.84 10.38
N ASP A 126 3.97 -23.36 10.31
CA ASP A 126 3.52 -22.22 9.51
C ASP A 126 3.78 -22.38 7.99
N LYS A 127 3.90 -23.62 7.50
CA LYS A 127 4.03 -23.88 6.06
C LYS A 127 2.66 -24.07 5.43
N MET A 128 2.40 -23.36 4.34
CA MET A 128 1.14 -23.42 3.61
C MET A 128 0.87 -24.83 3.06
N LEU A 129 -0.29 -25.39 3.37
CA LEU A 129 -0.77 -26.68 2.89
C LEU A 129 -1.71 -26.55 1.69
N THR A 130 -2.62 -25.56 1.73
CA THR A 130 -3.59 -25.34 0.65
C THR A 130 -3.79 -23.86 0.37
N ALA A 131 -4.12 -23.56 -0.89
CA ALA A 131 -4.63 -22.28 -1.36
C ALA A 131 -5.71 -22.57 -2.39
N GLY A 132 -6.91 -22.04 -2.21
CA GLY A 132 -7.99 -22.28 -3.15
C GLY A 132 -9.32 -21.64 -2.74
N PRO A 133 -10.38 -21.84 -3.54
CA PRO A 133 -11.71 -21.33 -3.24
C PRO A 133 -12.15 -21.78 -1.85
N ARG A 134 -12.78 -20.88 -1.09
CA ARG A 134 -13.37 -21.24 0.20
C ARG A 134 -14.41 -22.35 0.00
N ALA A 135 -14.19 -23.51 0.60
CA ALA A 135 -15.19 -24.57 0.61
C ALA A 135 -16.49 -24.03 1.20
N THR A 136 -17.60 -24.15 0.47
CA THR A 136 -18.92 -23.86 1.02
C THR A 136 -19.16 -24.78 2.21
N PRO A 137 -19.63 -24.28 3.36
CA PRO A 137 -20.02 -25.17 4.44
C PRO A 137 -21.20 -25.99 3.95
N THR A 138 -20.97 -27.25 3.61
CA THR A 138 -22.04 -28.24 3.43
C THR A 138 -22.66 -28.45 4.80
N MET A 139 -23.77 -27.77 5.09
CA MET A 139 -24.58 -28.13 6.24
C MET A 139 -25.00 -29.60 6.07
N PRO A 140 -24.73 -30.50 7.05
CA PRO A 140 -25.34 -31.81 7.01
C PRO A 140 -26.84 -31.60 7.14
N ARG A 141 -27.57 -32.01 6.10
CA ARG A 141 -29.03 -31.97 6.08
C ARG A 141 -29.49 -32.94 7.17
N GLY A 142 -29.85 -32.41 8.34
CA GLY A 142 -30.36 -33.20 9.46
C GLY A 142 -31.52 -34.06 8.98
N GLY A 143 -31.32 -35.38 9.07
CA GLY A 143 -32.38 -36.35 8.85
C GLY A 143 -33.51 -36.09 9.82
N ARG A 144 -34.74 -36.09 9.30
CA ARG A 144 -35.96 -36.20 10.10
C ARG A 144 -36.16 -37.64 10.52
#